data_AF-A0A6N8CNA9-F1
#
_entry.id   AF-A0A6N8CNA9-F1
#
_cell.length_a   1.000
_cell.length_b   1.000
_cell.length_c   1.000
_cell.angle_alpha   90.00
_cell.angle_beta   90.00
_cell.angle_gamma   90.00
#
_symmetry.space_group_name_H-M   'P 1'
#
loop_
_entity.id
_entity.type
_entity.pdbx_description
1 polymer ?
#
loop_
_entity_poly.entity_id
_entity_poly.type
_entity_poly.pdbx_seq_one_letter_code
_entity_poly.pdbx_strand_id
1 'polypeptide(L)' 'MSEIQLNPGQEFMTLGQLLKIAGVIGTGGQAKWFLSEYAVIVNDEPETRRGRKLYEGDRIEIEGQETFVIQKP' A
#
# COMPACT_ATOMS: atom_id res chain seq x y z
N MET A 1 13.50 2.23 2.85
CA MET A 1 12.38 1.29 2.96
C MET A 1 11.67 1.63 4.24
N SER A 2 10.37 1.86 4.15
CA SER A 2 9.54 2.27 5.28
C SER A 2 8.64 1.11 5.69
N GLU A 3 8.51 0.87 6.99
CA GLU A 3 7.76 -0.26 7.53
C GLU A 3 6.35 0.19 7.90
N ILE A 4 5.35 -0.56 7.43
CA ILE A 4 3.94 -0.34 7.77
C ILE A 4 3.49 -1.49 8.66
N GLN A 5 3.11 -1.18 9.88
CA GLN A 5 2.60 -2.18 10.83
C GLN A 5 1.11 -2.44 10.61
N LEU A 6 0.75 -3.72 10.54
CA LEU A 6 -0.64 -4.15 10.64
C LEU A 6 -1.16 -3.91 12.06
N ASN A 7 -2.45 -3.64 12.21
CA ASN A 7 -3.05 -3.55 13.54
C ASN A 7 -3.08 -4.94 14.21
N PRO A 8 -3.01 -5.01 15.55
CA PRO A 8 -3.18 -6.27 16.28
C PRO A 8 -4.48 -6.98 15.92
N GLY A 9 -4.39 -8.27 15.55
CA GLY A 9 -5.54 -9.07 15.11
C GLY A 9 -5.94 -8.88 13.64
N GLN A 10 -5.23 -8.03 12.89
CA GLN A 10 -5.47 -7.82 11.47
C GLN A 10 -4.55 -8.70 10.63
N GLU A 11 -5.11 -9.61 9.83
CA GLU A 11 -4.31 -10.52 9.00
C GLU A 11 -3.71 -9.84 7.76
N PHE A 12 -4.38 -8.80 7.27
CA PHE A 12 -4.00 -8.06 6.07
C PHE A 12 -4.49 -6.61 6.14
N MET A 13 -3.87 -5.75 5.35
CA MET A 13 -4.42 -4.43 5.02
C MET A 13 -4.69 -4.33 3.53
N THR A 14 -5.41 -3.30 3.11
CA THR A 14 -5.61 -3.02 1.69
C THR A 14 -4.59 -2.00 1.19
N LEU A 15 -4.27 -2.06 -0.11
CA LEU A 15 -3.40 -1.07 -0.74
C LEU A 15 -3.90 0.36 -0.53
N GLY A 16 -5.21 0.60 -0.61
CA GLY A 16 -5.80 1.91 -0.32
C GLY A 16 -5.60 2.36 1.14
N GLN A 17 -5.59 1.44 2.11
CA GLN A 17 -5.26 1.78 3.50
C GLN A 17 -3.78 2.11 3.65
N LEU A 18 -2.89 1.35 3.00
CA LEU A 18 -1.46 1.64 3.01
C LEU A 18 -1.19 3.04 2.46
N LEU A 19 -1.74 3.37 1.29
CA LEU A 19 -1.57 4.70 0.68
C LEU A 19 -2.01 5.82 1.63
N LYS A 20 -3.07 5.60 2.39
CA LYS A 20 -3.54 6.59 3.37
C LYS A 20 -2.60 6.70 4.57
N ILE A 21 -2.15 5.58 5.13
CA ILE A 21 -1.25 5.55 6.29
C ILE A 21 0.13 6.11 5.94
N ALA A 22 0.62 5.79 4.75
CA ALA A 22 1.86 6.31 4.18
C ALA A 22 1.78 7.81 3.82
N GLY A 23 0.60 8.46 3.97
CA GLY A 23 0.42 9.87 3.65
C GLY A 23 0.42 10.19 2.16
N VAL A 24 0.40 9.17 1.30
CA VAL A 24 0.38 9.31 -0.17
C VAL A 24 -0.96 9.89 -0.64
N ILE A 25 -2.05 9.53 0.05
CA ILE A 25 -3.39 10.08 -0.19
C ILE A 25 -4.00 10.61 1.11
N GLY A 26 -4.81 11.68 1.00
CA GLY A 26 -5.53 12.25 2.15
C GLY A 26 -6.88 11.56 2.44
N THR A 27 -7.54 11.00 1.42
CA THR A 27 -8.86 10.37 1.56
C THR A 27 -8.95 9.03 0.83
N GLY A 28 -9.83 8.14 1.31
CA GLY A 28 -10.03 6.82 0.67
C GLY A 28 -10.59 6.88 -0.76
N GLY A 29 -11.19 8.02 -1.16
CA GLY A 29 -11.65 8.26 -2.53
C GLY A 29 -10.52 8.57 -3.51
N GLN A 30 -9.43 9.19 -3.04
CA GLN A 30 -8.26 9.53 -3.86
C GLN A 30 -7.46 8.31 -4.31
N ALA A 31 -7.56 7.18 -3.60
CA ALA A 31 -6.84 5.94 -3.94
C ALA A 31 -7.08 5.48 -5.38
N LYS A 32 -8.30 5.66 -5.90
CA LYS A 32 -8.63 5.25 -7.28
C LYS A 32 -7.85 6.09 -8.30
N TRP A 33 -7.83 7.40 -8.11
CA TRP A 33 -7.15 8.34 -8.99
C TRP A 33 -5.64 8.15 -8.92
N PHE A 34 -5.11 8.06 -7.69
CA PHE A 34 -3.69 7.82 -7.46
C PHE A 34 -3.20 6.54 -8.18
N LEU A 35 -3.89 5.42 -8.01
CA LEU A 35 -3.51 4.15 -8.68
C LEU A 35 -3.73 4.14 -10.20
N SER A 36 -4.42 5.14 -10.74
CA SER A 36 -4.56 5.32 -12.19
C SER A 36 -3.46 6.21 -12.78
N GLU A 37 -2.89 7.11 -11.97
CA GLU A 37 -1.86 8.06 -12.38
C GLU A 37 -0.44 7.58 -12.06
N TYR A 38 -0.25 6.88 -10.94
CA TYR A 38 1.06 6.45 -10.45
C TYR A 38 1.19 4.93 -10.56
N ALA A 39 2.34 4.47 -11.06
CA ALA A 39 2.66 3.05 -11.06
C ALA A 39 2.93 2.58 -9.63
N VAL A 40 2.18 1.57 -9.21
CA VAL A 40 2.39 0.86 -7.94
C VAL A 40 2.70 -0.59 -8.26
N ILE A 41 3.77 -1.10 -7.68
CA ILE A 41 4.25 -2.48 -7.83
C ILE A 41 4.13 -3.15 -6.46
N VAL A 42 3.48 -4.31 -6.42
CA VAL A 42 3.36 -5.14 -5.23
C VAL A 42 4.02 -6.48 -5.53
N ASN A 43 5.10 -6.82 -4.81
CA ASN A 43 5.88 -8.04 -5.03
C ASN A 43 6.28 -8.23 -6.50
N ASP A 44 6.87 -7.19 -7.10
CA ASP A 44 7.32 -7.16 -8.50
C ASP A 44 6.20 -7.20 -9.56
N GLU A 45 4.92 -7.19 -9.15
CA GLU A 45 3.77 -7.11 -10.06
C GLU A 45 3.07 -5.75 -10.02
N PRO A 46 2.76 -5.12 -11.17
CA PRO A 46 2.00 -3.87 -11.19
C PRO A 46 0.57 -4.08 -10.67
N GLU A 47 0.14 -3.24 -9.73
CA GLU A 47 -1.17 -3.33 -9.10
C GLU A 47 -1.88 -1.97 -9.10
N THR A 48 -3.10 -1.96 -9.62
CA THR A 48 -3.94 -0.76 -9.75
C THR A 48 -5.22 -0.85 -8.92
N ARG A 49 -5.47 -1.99 -8.27
CA ARG A 49 -6.67 -2.21 -7.44
C ARG A 49 -6.40 -1.78 -6.02
N ARG A 50 -7.07 -0.71 -5.59
CA ARG A 50 -7.06 -0.25 -4.18
C ARG A 50 -7.46 -1.32 -3.16
N GLY A 51 -8.25 -2.32 -3.60
CA GLY A 51 -8.72 -3.43 -2.78
C GLY A 51 -7.76 -4.61 -2.70
N ARG A 52 -6.56 -4.52 -3.30
CA ARG A 52 -5.53 -5.54 -3.15
C ARG A 52 -5.22 -5.73 -1.67
N LYS A 53 -5.30 -6.97 -1.20
CA LYS A 53 -4.89 -7.35 0.15
C LYS A 53 -3.36 -7.47 0.18
N LEU A 54 -2.78 -6.87 1.21
CA LEU A 54 -1.38 -6.85 1.51
C LEU A 54 -1.16 -7.57 2.84
N TYR A 55 -0.31 -8.57 2.81
CA TYR A 55 0.03 -9.42 3.95
C TYR A 55 1.44 -9.10 4.43
N GLU A 56 1.77 -9.56 5.62
CA GLU A 56 3.12 -9.49 6.17
C GLU A 56 4.17 -9.97 5.17
N GLY A 57 5.23 -9.19 5.01
CA GLY A 57 6.31 -9.43 4.06
C GLY A 57 6.04 -8.90 2.66
N ASP A 58 4.82 -8.46 2.33
CA ASP A 58 4.55 -7.85 1.03
C ASP A 58 5.33 -6.55 0.88
N ARG A 59 5.94 -6.38 -0.30
CA ARG A 59 6.74 -5.22 -0.69
C ARG A 59 5.99 -4.39 -1.70
N ILE A 60 5.82 -3.10 -1.40
CA ILE A 60 5.07 -2.16 -2.20
C ILE A 60 6.02 -1.06 -2.66
N GLU A 61 6.25 -0.95 -3.96
CA GLU A 61 6.99 0.14 -4.57
C GLU A 61 6.01 1.09 -5.25
N ILE A 62 6.18 2.38 -4.99
CA ILE A 62 5.35 3.43 -5.58
C ILE A 62 6.29 4.36 -6.34
N GLU A 63 6.00 4.60 -7.61
CA GLU A 63 6.81 5.48 -8.45
C GLU A 63 6.91 6.89 -7.84
N GLY A 64 8.14 7.39 -7.68
CA GLY A 64 8.39 8.71 -7.09
C GLY A 64 8.19 8.79 -5.57
N GLN A 65 8.04 7.65 -4.90
CA GLN A 65 7.91 7.54 -3.44
C GLN A 65 8.85 6.45 -2.90
N GLU A 66 8.85 6.26 -1.57
CA GLU A 66 9.62 5.20 -0.94
C GLU A 66 8.99 3.81 -1.14
N THR A 67 9.81 2.77 -0.99
CA THR A 67 9.31 1.39 -0.88
C THR A 67 8.78 1.12 0.52
N PHE A 68 7.58 0.53 0.59
CA PHE A 68 6.95 0.10 1.83
C PHE A 68 7.02 -1.42 1.98
N VAL A 69 7.13 -1.89 3.22
CA VAL A 69 7.04 -3.33 3.55
C VAL A 69 6.03 -3.50 4.66
N ILE A 70 5.14 -4.49 4.52
CA ILE A 70 4.18 -4.82 5.57
C ILE A 70 4.87 -5.65 6.64
N GLN A 71 4.72 -5.24 7.90
CA GLN A 71 5.13 -6.04 9.05
C GLN A 71 3.97 -6.28 9.99
N LYS A 72 3.97 -7.45 10.65
CA LYS A 72 3.14 -7.64 11.83
C LYS A 72 3.83 -7.07 13.06
N PRO A 73 3.05 -6.55 14.02
CA PRO A 73 3.57 -6.08 15.30
C PRO A 73 4.13 -7.21 16.17
#